data_AF-A0A9X2EZ26-F1
#
_entry.id   AF-A0A9X2EZ26-F1
#
_cell.length_a   1.000
_cell.length_b   1.000
_cell.length_c   1.000
_cell.angle_alpha   90.00
_cell.angle_beta   90.00
_cell.angle_gamma   90.00
#
_symmetry.space_group_name_H-M   'P 1'
#
loop_
_entity.id
_entity.type
_entity.pdbx_description
1 polymer ?
#
loop_
_entity_poly.entity_id
_entity_poly.type
_entity_poly.pdbx_seq_one_letter_code
_entity_poly.pdbx_strand_id
1 'polypeptide(L)'
;MYGDLNLANEIERYLKGEMTVAERKQFDSLREEDADLDHKVVEQEQFMNKLTAVANRRKLKAQLNEFHSELNVAEIKNAVKPEEVKIIQLFRKYKANIAVAASVAILTVFGTLFITNPGKQNSTYSALRRDMESIKRSQNALIRNINSNKSHTRMPAAPGTFGGTSFVLSSDGFLITNYHVINGADSIYIQNEKGDAFKVKTVYSDPAYDLAVLKIEDPAFNSFGSLPYTFKKSKSDLGEEVFTLGFPRDEMVYGKGYLSSATGFGGDTIAYQVSIPANPGNSGGPLVDSKGNVVGVISGKQTLTEGATFAVRSQSILKFINSIPQDSLKSKITVNKKNALSGLSRTQQIKKLQDYVYMVKVYN
;
A
#
# COMPACT_ATOMS: atom_id res chain seq x y z
N MET A 1 25.62 12.85 41.32
CA MET A 1 26.06 11.76 40.41
C MET A 1 25.93 10.35 41.01
N TYR A 2 25.80 10.18 42.34
CA TYR A 2 25.57 8.86 42.98
C TYR A 2 24.11 8.36 42.97
N GLY A 3 23.11 9.21 42.68
CA GLY A 3 21.68 8.84 42.69
C GLY A 3 21.17 8.21 41.38
N ASP A 4 21.60 8.71 40.22
CA ASP A 4 21.09 8.23 38.91
C ASP A 4 21.54 6.80 38.55
N LEU A 5 22.74 6.41 38.99
CA LEU A 5 23.29 5.08 38.74
C LEU A 5 22.58 3.99 39.56
N ASN A 6 22.09 4.34 40.76
CA ASN A 6 21.32 3.42 41.58
C ASN A 6 19.92 3.20 40.98
N LEU A 7 19.31 4.27 40.48
CA LEU A 7 18.00 4.23 39.83
C LEU A 7 18.02 3.34 38.57
N ALA A 8 19.03 3.48 37.71
CA ALA A 8 19.14 2.67 36.49
C ALA A 8 19.28 1.16 36.79
N ASN A 9 20.03 0.80 37.83
CA ASN A 9 20.19 -0.59 38.28
C ASN A 9 18.90 -1.15 38.88
N GLU A 10 18.13 -0.34 39.63
CA GLU A 10 16.83 -0.74 40.16
C GLU A 10 15.81 -0.95 39.03
N ILE A 11 15.75 -0.06 38.04
CA ILE A 11 14.91 -0.22 36.85
C ILE A 11 15.28 -1.51 36.10
N GLU A 12 16.56 -1.81 35.97
CA GLU A 12 17.02 -3.03 35.29
C GLU A 12 16.64 -4.31 36.05
N ARG A 13 16.84 -4.34 37.38
CA ARG A 13 16.40 -5.46 38.24
C ARG A 13 14.88 -5.65 38.18
N TYR A 14 14.13 -4.55 38.13
CA TYR A 14 12.68 -4.58 37.97
C TYR A 14 12.27 -5.23 36.64
N LEU A 15 12.85 -4.77 35.52
CA LEU A 15 12.53 -5.27 34.17
C LEU A 15 12.98 -6.72 33.93
N LYS A 16 14.06 -7.16 34.58
CA LYS A 16 14.55 -8.54 34.52
C LYS A 16 13.79 -9.50 35.47
N GLY A 17 12.94 -8.97 36.36
CA GLY A 17 12.23 -9.78 37.34
C GLY A 17 13.11 -10.28 38.49
N GLU A 18 14.19 -9.56 38.81
CA GLU A 18 15.18 -9.90 39.84
C GLU A 18 14.86 -9.28 41.21
N MET A 19 13.75 -8.54 41.32
CA MET A 19 13.23 -8.01 42.59
C MET A 19 12.36 -9.04 43.31
N THR A 20 12.46 -9.07 44.64
CA THR A 20 11.52 -9.81 45.48
C THR A 20 10.11 -9.24 45.39
N VAL A 21 9.09 -10.01 45.80
CA VAL A 21 7.68 -9.57 45.74
C VAL A 21 7.45 -8.29 46.56
N ALA A 22 8.14 -8.14 47.70
CA ALA A 22 8.03 -6.96 48.55
C ALA A 22 8.68 -5.72 47.90
N GLU A 23 9.91 -5.86 47.37
CA GLU A 23 10.61 -4.79 46.65
C GLU A 23 9.82 -4.35 45.42
N ARG A 24 9.27 -5.31 44.66
CA ARG A 24 8.49 -5.01 43.46
C ARG A 24 7.24 -4.19 43.77
N LYS A 25 6.50 -4.53 44.83
CA LYS A 25 5.31 -3.80 45.26
C LYS A 25 5.63 -2.37 45.72
N GLN A 26 6.77 -2.19 46.39
CA GLN A 26 7.26 -0.85 46.75
C GLN A 26 7.65 -0.06 45.50
N PHE A 27 8.34 -0.68 44.55
CA PHE A 27 8.74 -0.05 43.30
C PHE A 27 7.53 0.32 42.41
N ASP A 28 6.51 -0.53 42.37
CA ASP A 28 5.25 -0.25 41.68
C ASP A 28 4.54 0.97 42.31
N SER A 29 4.56 1.10 43.65
CA SER A 29 3.99 2.26 44.34
C SER A 29 4.78 3.55 44.01
N LEU A 30 6.11 3.47 43.92
CA LEU A 30 6.96 4.60 43.51
C LEU A 30 6.70 5.03 42.06
N ARG A 31 6.43 4.08 41.15
CA ARG A 31 6.05 4.40 39.77
C ARG A 31 4.67 5.08 39.66
N GLU A 32 3.75 4.75 40.56
CA GLU A 32 2.44 5.42 40.62
C GLU A 32 2.53 6.86 41.17
N GLU A 33 3.48 7.11 42.07
CA GLU A 33 3.68 8.43 42.70
C GLU A 33 4.61 9.36 41.88
N ASP A 34 5.59 8.81 41.16
CA ASP A 34 6.58 9.57 40.38
C ASP A 34 6.47 9.26 38.87
N ALA A 35 5.87 10.20 38.14
CA ALA A 35 5.68 10.10 36.69
C ALA A 35 6.99 10.11 35.89
N ASP A 36 8.05 10.77 36.40
CA ASP A 36 9.36 10.80 35.73
C ASP A 36 10.07 9.45 35.86
N LEU A 37 9.91 8.78 37.02
CA LEU A 37 10.39 7.42 37.23
C LEU A 37 9.66 6.43 36.31
N ASP A 38 8.33 6.51 36.22
CA ASP A 38 7.55 5.64 35.35
C ASP A 38 7.95 5.79 33.88
N HIS A 39 8.12 7.03 33.41
CA HIS A 39 8.59 7.32 32.06
C HIS A 39 9.95 6.66 31.78
N LYS A 40 10.92 6.75 32.71
CA LYS A 40 12.24 6.12 32.58
C LYS A 40 12.15 4.59 32.52
N VAL A 41 11.27 3.97 33.30
CA VAL A 41 11.03 2.52 33.28
C VAL A 41 10.47 2.09 31.93
N VAL A 42 9.46 2.80 31.42
CA VAL A 42 8.83 2.52 30.12
C VAL A 42 9.83 2.70 28.97
N GLU A 43 10.65 3.74 29.01
CA GLU A 43 11.68 3.99 28.00
C GLU A 43 12.72 2.85 27.96
N GLN A 44 13.21 2.42 29.12
CA GLN A 44 14.18 1.33 29.22
C GLN A 44 13.57 -0.02 28.79
N GLU A 45 12.30 -0.27 29.09
CA GLU A 45 11.56 -1.44 28.59
C GLU A 45 11.48 -1.43 27.05
N GLN A 46 11.13 -0.29 26.45
CA GLN A 46 11.08 -0.15 24.99
C GLN A 46 12.46 -0.34 24.34
N PHE A 47 13.52 0.14 24.98
CA PHE A 47 14.89 -0.05 24.53
C PHE A 47 15.29 -1.54 24.54
N MET A 48 15.03 -2.26 25.63
CA MET A 48 15.33 -3.70 25.75
C MET A 48 14.55 -4.55 24.73
N ASN A 49 13.29 -4.18 24.47
CA ASN A 49 12.47 -4.81 23.43
C ASN A 49 13.08 -4.62 22.03
N LYS A 50 13.61 -3.43 21.72
CA LYS A 50 14.30 -3.16 20.44
C LYS A 50 15.59 -3.98 20.30
N LEU A 51 16.41 -4.06 21.35
CA LEU A 51 17.64 -4.88 21.35
C LEU A 51 17.33 -6.36 21.09
N THR A 52 16.30 -6.89 21.74
CA THR A 52 15.87 -8.29 21.59
C THR A 52 15.38 -8.56 20.16
N ALA A 53 14.61 -7.64 19.56
CA ALA A 53 14.16 -7.77 18.18
C ALA A 53 15.32 -7.81 17.18
N VAL A 54 16.36 -6.97 17.40
CA VAL A 54 17.57 -6.96 16.58
C VAL A 54 18.36 -8.27 16.72
N ALA A 55 18.52 -8.78 17.94
CA ALA A 55 19.19 -10.05 18.21
C ALA A 55 18.48 -11.23 17.51
N ASN A 56 17.15 -11.28 17.61
CA ASN A 56 16.35 -12.31 16.94
C ASN A 56 16.45 -12.25 15.41
N ARG A 57 16.44 -11.03 14.83
CA ARG A 57 16.63 -10.85 13.38
C ARG A 57 18.01 -11.33 12.92
N ARG A 58 19.06 -11.08 13.72
CA ARG A 58 20.41 -11.58 13.43
C ARG A 58 20.48 -13.10 13.51
N LYS A 59 19.87 -13.72 14.54
CA LYS A 59 19.81 -15.18 14.69
C LYS A 59 19.08 -15.84 13.52
N LEU A 60 17.92 -15.31 13.13
CA LEU A 60 17.17 -15.80 11.97
C LEU A 60 17.99 -15.72 10.67
N LYS A 61 18.69 -14.60 10.44
CA LYS A 61 19.57 -14.43 9.27
C LYS A 61 20.72 -15.44 9.28
N ALA A 62 21.31 -15.73 10.43
CA ALA A 62 22.37 -16.73 10.55
C ALA A 62 21.85 -18.13 10.20
N GLN A 63 20.69 -18.53 10.74
CA GLN A 63 20.04 -19.81 10.43
C GLN A 63 19.68 -19.94 8.94
N LEU A 64 19.22 -18.85 8.30
CA LEU A 64 18.90 -18.86 6.87
C LEU A 64 20.14 -19.07 6.01
N ASN A 65 21.26 -18.43 6.39
CA ASN A 65 22.52 -18.55 5.68
C ASN A 65 23.14 -19.95 5.85
N GLU A 66 23.01 -20.55 7.04
CA GLU A 66 23.39 -21.94 7.31
C GLU A 66 22.63 -22.91 6.41
N PHE A 67 21.30 -22.76 6.33
CA PHE A 67 20.45 -23.58 5.46
C PHE A 67 20.82 -23.43 3.97
N HIS A 68 21.15 -22.22 3.51
CA HIS A 68 21.61 -22.00 2.14
C HIS A 68 22.98 -22.63 1.84
N SER A 69 23.84 -22.80 2.85
CA SER A 69 25.14 -23.42 2.69
C SER A 69 25.09 -24.96 2.64
N GLU A 70 24.07 -25.57 3.24
CA GLU A 70 23.81 -27.03 3.17
C GLU A 70 23.14 -27.47 1.86
N LEU A 71 22.56 -26.53 1.10
CA LEU A 71 21.97 -26.78 -0.20
C LEU A 71 23.05 -26.86 -1.29
N ASN A 72 23.52 -28.08 -1.58
CA ASN A 72 24.46 -28.34 -2.68
C ASN A 72 23.75 -28.30 -4.05
N VAL A 73 23.55 -27.09 -4.58
CA VAL A 73 22.87 -26.83 -5.88
C VAL A 73 23.58 -27.51 -7.07
N ALA A 74 24.87 -27.83 -6.95
CA ALA A 74 25.64 -28.49 -8.02
C ALA A 74 25.31 -29.98 -8.17
N GLU A 75 24.94 -30.66 -7.09
CA GLU A 75 24.56 -32.09 -7.12
C GLU A 75 23.16 -32.29 -7.72
N ILE A 76 22.24 -31.37 -7.44
CA ILE A 76 20.87 -31.37 -7.97
C ILE A 76 20.85 -31.14 -9.48
N LYS A 77 21.80 -30.37 -10.02
CA LYS A 77 21.86 -30.03 -11.45
C LYS A 77 22.40 -31.16 -12.33
N ASN A 78 23.21 -32.07 -11.77
CA ASN A 78 23.83 -33.18 -12.52
C ASN A 78 23.02 -34.49 -12.49
N ALA A 79 21.97 -34.57 -11.66
CA ALA A 79 21.14 -35.77 -11.51
C ALA A 79 19.94 -35.87 -12.48
N VAL A 80 19.82 -34.98 -13.47
CA VAL A 80 18.66 -34.96 -14.37
C VAL A 80 19.09 -35.07 -15.84
N LYS A 81 19.13 -36.30 -16.34
CA LYS A 81 18.90 -36.62 -17.76
C LYS A 81 17.46 -37.12 -17.92
N PRO A 82 16.77 -36.84 -19.03
CA PRO A 82 15.38 -37.21 -19.18
C PRO A 82 15.28 -38.69 -19.58
N GLU A 83 14.74 -39.52 -18.69
CA GLU A 83 14.10 -40.79 -19.04
C GLU A 83 12.65 -40.78 -18.55
N GLU A 84 11.79 -41.40 -19.36
CA GLU A 84 10.35 -41.49 -19.12
C GLU A 84 10.00 -42.44 -17.95
N VAL A 85 8.86 -42.16 -17.30
CA VAL A 85 8.01 -43.06 -16.45
C VAL A 85 8.35 -43.24 -14.94
N LYS A 86 7.33 -43.02 -14.06
CA LYS A 86 6.94 -43.76 -12.80
C LYS A 86 6.23 -42.92 -11.72
N ILE A 87 6.31 -41.59 -11.76
CA ILE A 87 5.85 -40.70 -10.67
C ILE A 87 4.32 -40.75 -10.46
N ILE A 88 3.55 -40.90 -11.54
CA ILE A 88 2.07 -40.87 -11.48
C ILE A 88 1.49 -42.10 -10.74
N GLN A 89 2.17 -43.26 -10.78
CA GLN A 89 1.72 -44.47 -10.10
C GLN A 89 1.98 -44.42 -8.59
N LEU A 90 3.15 -43.91 -8.17
CA LEU A 90 3.50 -43.71 -6.77
C LEU A 90 2.55 -42.71 -6.09
N PHE A 91 2.25 -41.59 -6.76
CA PHE A 91 1.33 -40.58 -6.24
C PHE A 91 -0.08 -41.15 -6.05
N ARG A 92 -0.57 -41.96 -6.99
CA ARG A 92 -1.87 -42.64 -6.86
C ARG A 92 -1.89 -43.67 -5.73
N LYS A 93 -0.80 -44.42 -5.51
CA LYS A 93 -0.70 -45.47 -4.49
C LYS A 93 -0.62 -44.92 -3.05
N TYR A 94 -0.01 -43.76 -2.85
CA TYR A 94 0.28 -43.24 -1.50
C TYR A 94 -0.39 -41.89 -1.17
N LYS A 95 -1.27 -41.34 -2.03
CA LYS A 95 -1.93 -40.04 -1.80
C LYS A 95 -2.60 -39.90 -0.43
N ALA A 96 -3.21 -40.97 0.09
CA ALA A 96 -3.88 -40.95 1.39
C ALA A 96 -2.88 -40.82 2.54
N ASN A 97 -1.77 -41.57 2.50
CA ASN A 97 -0.74 -41.54 3.54
C ASN A 97 -0.01 -40.18 3.57
N ILE A 98 0.24 -39.60 2.40
CA ILE A 98 0.84 -38.26 2.27
C ILE A 98 -0.10 -37.19 2.82
N ALA A 99 -1.40 -37.26 2.52
CA ALA A 99 -2.39 -36.32 3.04
C ALA A 99 -2.52 -36.40 4.57
N VAL A 100 -2.51 -37.61 5.14
CA VAL A 100 -2.57 -37.81 6.60
C VAL A 100 -1.31 -37.25 7.27
N ALA A 101 -0.12 -37.55 6.74
CA ALA A 101 1.13 -37.03 7.29
C ALA A 101 1.19 -35.49 7.23
N ALA A 102 0.76 -34.89 6.13
CA ALA A 102 0.67 -33.43 5.99
C ALA A 102 -0.31 -32.82 6.99
N SER A 103 -1.46 -33.46 7.22
CA SER A 103 -2.48 -32.99 8.17
C SER A 103 -1.96 -33.04 9.62
N VAL A 104 -1.28 -34.12 9.99
CA VAL A 104 -0.67 -34.27 11.32
C VAL A 104 0.41 -33.21 11.54
N ALA A 105 1.28 -32.98 10.57
CA ALA A 105 2.33 -31.95 10.64
C ALA A 105 1.76 -30.53 10.76
N ILE A 106 0.68 -30.24 10.04
CA ILE A 106 -0.03 -28.95 10.14
C ILE A 106 -0.65 -28.81 11.54
N LEU A 107 -1.36 -29.83 12.03
CA LEU A 107 -1.99 -29.79 13.35
C LEU A 107 -0.98 -29.69 14.49
N THR A 108 0.17 -30.34 14.43
CA THR A 108 1.23 -30.20 15.44
C THR A 108 1.82 -28.81 15.42
N VAL A 109 2.15 -28.26 14.24
CA VAL A 109 2.69 -26.89 14.13
C VAL A 109 1.70 -25.86 14.65
N PHE A 110 0.43 -25.93 14.23
CA PHE A 110 -0.61 -25.02 14.71
C PHE A 110 -0.91 -25.21 16.20
N GLY A 111 -0.93 -26.45 16.71
CA GLY A 111 -1.07 -26.75 18.13
C GLY A 111 0.05 -26.14 18.97
N THR A 112 1.31 -26.28 18.52
CA THR A 112 2.46 -25.67 19.21
C THR A 112 2.44 -24.14 19.16
N LEU A 113 1.98 -23.54 18.05
CA LEU A 113 1.83 -22.08 17.93
C LEU A 113 0.70 -21.53 18.81
N PHE A 114 -0.39 -22.27 18.98
CA PHE A 114 -1.54 -21.86 19.81
C PHE A 114 -1.19 -21.87 21.31
N ILE A 115 -0.36 -22.83 21.73
CA ILE A 115 0.08 -22.97 23.14
C ILE A 115 1.13 -21.92 23.51
N THR A 116 1.96 -21.48 22.57
CA THR A 116 3.16 -20.68 22.88
C THR A 116 2.98 -19.17 22.82
N ASN A 117 1.86 -18.61 22.31
CA ASN A 117 1.80 -17.15 22.14
C ASN A 117 0.38 -16.52 22.06
N PRO A 118 -0.34 -16.33 23.19
CA PRO A 118 -1.70 -15.80 23.16
C PRO A 118 -1.80 -14.26 23.09
N GLY A 119 -0.69 -13.50 23.02
CA GLY A 119 -0.68 -12.07 23.37
C GLY A 119 -0.36 -11.01 22.30
N LYS A 120 0.06 -11.34 21.07
CA LYS A 120 0.52 -10.33 20.06
C LYS A 120 -0.21 -10.40 18.70
N GLN A 121 -1.53 -10.57 18.71
CA GLN A 121 -2.30 -10.92 17.51
C GLN A 121 -2.86 -9.70 16.72
N ASN A 122 -3.02 -8.51 17.29
CA ASN A 122 -3.94 -7.53 16.69
C ASN A 122 -3.42 -6.81 15.41
N SER A 123 -2.11 -6.52 15.30
CA SER A 123 -1.56 -5.79 14.13
C SER A 123 -1.28 -6.73 12.95
N THR A 124 -0.70 -7.90 13.20
CA THR A 124 -0.38 -8.87 12.14
C THR A 124 -1.63 -9.58 11.61
N TYR A 125 -2.61 -9.88 12.46
CA TYR A 125 -3.88 -10.50 12.04
C TYR A 125 -4.69 -9.58 11.14
N SER A 126 -4.68 -8.27 11.39
CA SER A 126 -5.38 -7.29 10.54
C SER A 126 -4.67 -7.07 9.19
N ALA A 127 -3.34 -7.13 9.14
CA ALA A 127 -2.60 -7.17 7.87
C ALA A 127 -2.86 -8.48 7.10
N LEU A 128 -2.71 -9.63 7.75
CA LEU A 128 -2.92 -10.94 7.14
C LEU A 128 -4.37 -11.17 6.70
N ARG A 129 -5.35 -10.68 7.47
CA ARG A 129 -6.76 -10.69 7.06
C ARG A 129 -7.00 -9.82 5.84
N ARG A 130 -6.36 -8.65 5.74
CA ARG A 130 -6.45 -7.79 4.54
C ARG A 130 -5.87 -8.48 3.31
N ASP A 131 -4.72 -9.15 3.45
CA ASP A 131 -4.09 -9.92 2.37
C ASP A 131 -4.91 -11.16 1.99
N MET A 132 -5.44 -11.89 2.97
CA MET A 132 -6.32 -13.03 2.72
C MET A 132 -7.62 -12.60 2.01
N GLU A 133 -8.19 -11.48 2.43
CA GLU A 133 -9.37 -10.87 1.82
C GLU A 133 -9.08 -10.38 0.39
N SER A 134 -7.91 -9.81 0.12
CA SER A 134 -7.50 -9.38 -1.23
C SER A 134 -7.26 -10.59 -2.15
N ILE A 135 -6.67 -11.67 -1.63
CA ILE A 135 -6.52 -12.95 -2.35
C ILE A 135 -7.87 -13.59 -2.65
N LYS A 136 -8.79 -13.65 -1.67
CA LYS A 136 -10.13 -14.22 -1.87
C LYS A 136 -10.92 -13.42 -2.91
N ARG A 137 -10.79 -12.09 -2.91
CA ARG A 137 -11.43 -11.22 -3.91
C ARG A 137 -10.78 -11.31 -5.28
N SER A 138 -9.46 -11.42 -5.37
CA SER A 138 -8.78 -11.62 -6.66
C SER A 138 -9.23 -12.93 -7.30
N GLN A 139 -9.38 -14.01 -6.53
CA GLN A 139 -9.97 -15.26 -7.01
C GLN A 139 -11.41 -15.09 -7.50
N ASN A 140 -12.25 -14.34 -6.77
CA ASN A 140 -13.63 -14.08 -7.20
C ASN A 140 -13.72 -13.19 -8.46
N ALA A 141 -12.80 -12.23 -8.62
CA ALA A 141 -12.69 -11.44 -9.84
C ALA A 141 -12.25 -12.30 -11.03
N LEU A 142 -11.29 -13.21 -10.83
CA LEU A 142 -10.88 -14.19 -11.83
C LEU A 142 -12.04 -15.11 -12.24
N ILE A 143 -12.82 -15.61 -11.29
CA ILE A 143 -14.00 -16.45 -11.56
C ILE A 143 -15.05 -15.68 -12.37
N ARG A 144 -15.32 -14.41 -12.02
CA ARG A 144 -16.24 -13.55 -12.80
C ARG A 144 -15.74 -13.30 -14.23
N ASN A 145 -14.45 -13.02 -14.39
CA ASN A 145 -13.84 -12.79 -15.70
C ASN A 145 -13.77 -14.05 -16.57
N ILE A 146 -13.69 -15.25 -15.98
CA ILE A 146 -13.82 -16.53 -16.70
C ILE A 146 -15.25 -16.71 -17.24
N ASN A 147 -16.26 -16.28 -16.47
CA ASN A 147 -17.67 -16.44 -16.84
C ASN A 147 -18.17 -15.34 -17.80
N SER A 148 -17.58 -14.14 -17.78
CA SER A 148 -17.87 -13.08 -18.73
C SER A 148 -16.90 -13.15 -19.91
N ASN A 149 -17.33 -13.60 -21.08
CA ASN A 149 -16.57 -13.69 -22.34
C ASN A 149 -16.01 -12.34 -22.89
N LYS A 150 -15.70 -11.34 -22.05
CA LYS A 150 -15.05 -10.09 -22.44
C LYS A 150 -13.55 -10.22 -22.26
N SER A 151 -12.86 -10.34 -23.39
CA SER A 151 -11.41 -10.34 -23.53
C SER A 151 -10.84 -8.95 -23.20
N HIS A 152 -10.67 -8.64 -21.92
CA HIS A 152 -9.74 -7.60 -21.47
C HIS A 152 -8.55 -8.29 -20.79
N THR A 153 -7.35 -7.73 -20.97
CA THR A 153 -6.06 -8.34 -20.61
C THR A 153 -6.09 -9.08 -19.27
N ARG A 154 -5.77 -10.38 -19.28
CA ARG A 154 -5.71 -11.22 -18.06
C ARG A 154 -4.65 -10.65 -17.12
N MET A 155 -5.08 -10.17 -15.95
CA MET A 155 -4.14 -9.81 -14.88
C MET A 155 -3.28 -11.04 -14.52
N PRO A 156 -2.00 -10.84 -14.16
CA PRO A 156 -1.17 -11.94 -13.67
C PRO A 156 -1.82 -12.63 -12.48
N ALA A 157 -1.69 -13.97 -12.41
CA ALA A 157 -2.24 -14.79 -11.33
C ALA A 157 -1.51 -14.59 -9.99
N ALA A 158 -0.29 -14.05 -10.02
CA ALA A 158 0.42 -13.64 -8.82
C ALA A 158 -0.33 -12.50 -8.10
N PRO A 159 -0.31 -12.42 -6.76
CA PRO A 159 -0.87 -11.28 -6.06
C PRO A 159 0.00 -10.04 -6.36
N GLY A 160 -0.51 -9.12 -7.17
CA GLY A 160 0.10 -7.80 -7.30
C GLY A 160 0.06 -7.07 -5.96
N THR A 161 1.08 -6.27 -5.67
CA THR A 161 1.03 -5.39 -4.50
C THR A 161 0.06 -4.25 -4.77
N PHE A 162 -0.75 -3.95 -3.75
CA PHE A 162 -1.71 -2.86 -3.81
C PHE A 162 -0.94 -1.52 -3.91
N GLY A 163 -1.01 -0.86 -5.08
CA GLY A 163 -0.11 0.25 -5.42
C GLY A 163 -0.67 1.63 -5.10
N GLY A 164 -1.97 1.86 -5.30
CA GLY A 164 -2.57 3.18 -5.12
C GLY A 164 -3.79 3.42 -6.01
N THR A 165 -4.02 4.69 -6.33
CA THR A 165 -5.09 5.17 -7.21
C THR A 165 -4.48 5.90 -8.42
N SER A 166 -5.20 5.91 -9.53
CA SER A 166 -4.93 6.75 -10.69
C SER A 166 -6.25 7.33 -11.22
N PHE A 167 -6.18 8.38 -12.02
CA PHE A 167 -7.34 8.88 -12.75
C PHE A 167 -6.99 9.35 -14.15
N VAL A 168 -8.00 9.42 -15.00
CA VAL A 168 -7.85 9.68 -16.44
C VAL A 168 -7.43 11.14 -16.71
N LEU A 169 -6.39 11.34 -17.51
CA LEU A 169 -5.98 12.67 -18.00
C LEU A 169 -6.67 13.06 -19.31
N SER A 170 -6.86 12.07 -20.20
CA SER A 170 -7.39 12.30 -21.54
C SER A 170 -8.12 11.08 -22.09
N SER A 171 -8.99 11.32 -23.07
CA SER A 171 -9.89 10.31 -23.64
C SER A 171 -9.16 9.16 -24.34
N ASP A 172 -7.97 9.42 -24.89
CA ASP A 172 -7.11 8.47 -25.60
C ASP A 172 -6.31 7.55 -24.67
N GLY A 173 -6.62 7.52 -23.38
CA GLY A 173 -6.14 6.48 -22.47
C GLY A 173 -4.89 6.83 -21.69
N PHE A 174 -4.60 8.12 -21.50
CA PHE A 174 -3.58 8.57 -20.55
C PHE A 174 -4.19 8.72 -19.15
N LEU A 175 -3.45 8.31 -18.14
CA LEU A 175 -3.81 8.41 -16.73
C LEU A 175 -2.66 9.04 -15.95
N ILE A 176 -2.96 9.57 -14.78
CA ILE A 176 -1.98 10.08 -13.83
C ILE A 176 -2.08 9.33 -12.50
N THR A 177 -0.92 9.12 -11.88
CA THR A 177 -0.78 8.62 -10.50
C THR A 177 0.47 9.22 -9.88
N ASN A 178 0.81 8.83 -8.65
CA ASN A 178 2.08 9.22 -8.06
C ASN A 178 3.25 8.38 -8.57
N TYR A 179 4.45 8.96 -8.57
CA TYR A 179 5.67 8.23 -8.90
C TYR A 179 5.95 7.10 -7.90
N HIS A 180 5.83 7.36 -6.58
CA HIS A 180 6.09 6.34 -5.57
C HIS A 180 5.16 5.13 -5.64
N VAL A 181 3.97 5.28 -6.23
CA VAL A 181 2.99 4.19 -6.44
C VAL A 181 3.50 3.16 -7.46
N ILE A 182 4.26 3.61 -8.47
CA ILE A 182 4.72 2.79 -9.58
C ILE A 182 6.23 2.53 -9.59
N ASN A 183 6.95 3.08 -8.61
CA ASN A 183 8.41 2.98 -8.56
C ASN A 183 8.86 1.53 -8.30
N GLY A 184 9.79 1.04 -9.12
CA GLY A 184 10.32 -0.32 -9.01
C GLY A 184 9.37 -1.42 -9.51
N ALA A 185 8.25 -1.06 -10.16
CA ALA A 185 7.32 -2.01 -10.72
C ALA A 185 7.80 -2.56 -12.08
N ASP A 186 7.82 -3.88 -12.22
CA ASP A 186 8.10 -4.57 -13.49
C ASP A 186 6.90 -4.47 -14.44
N SER A 187 5.68 -4.53 -13.90
CA SER A 187 4.47 -4.33 -14.68
C SER A 187 3.37 -3.65 -13.88
N ILE A 188 2.56 -2.85 -14.58
CA ILE A 188 1.52 -1.99 -14.00
C ILE A 188 0.19 -2.31 -14.68
N TYR A 189 -0.84 -2.50 -13.86
CA TYR A 189 -2.21 -2.65 -14.29
C TYR A 189 -3.09 -1.62 -13.60
N ILE A 190 -4.11 -1.15 -14.31
CA ILE A 190 -5.19 -0.34 -13.74
C ILE A 190 -6.48 -1.16 -13.72
N GLN A 191 -7.29 -1.01 -12.68
CA GLN A 191 -8.56 -1.73 -12.55
C GLN A 191 -9.68 -0.79 -12.09
N ASN A 192 -10.85 -0.87 -12.72
CA ASN A 192 -12.05 -0.13 -12.28
C ASN A 192 -12.84 -0.92 -11.21
N GLU A 193 -13.87 -0.31 -10.62
CA GLU A 193 -14.75 -0.98 -9.65
C GLU A 193 -15.50 -2.20 -10.22
N LYS A 194 -15.73 -2.24 -11.54
CA LYS A 194 -16.43 -3.34 -12.22
C LYS A 194 -15.52 -4.56 -12.39
N GLY A 195 -14.21 -4.39 -12.16
CA GLY A 195 -13.20 -5.42 -12.28
C GLY A 195 -12.48 -5.44 -13.63
N ASP A 196 -12.86 -4.57 -14.57
CA ASP A 196 -12.16 -4.43 -15.85
C ASP A 196 -10.74 -3.93 -15.59
N ALA A 197 -9.76 -4.62 -16.15
CA ALA A 197 -8.35 -4.33 -15.94
C ALA A 197 -7.62 -4.13 -17.26
N PHE A 198 -6.73 -3.14 -17.28
CA PHE A 198 -5.92 -2.79 -18.44
C PHE A 198 -4.45 -2.78 -18.05
N LYS A 199 -3.61 -3.40 -18.88
CA LYS A 199 -2.16 -3.21 -18.80
C LYS A 199 -1.80 -1.79 -19.24
N VAL A 200 -0.93 -1.14 -18.48
CA VAL A 200 -0.43 0.21 -18.79
C VAL A 200 1.09 0.24 -18.78
N LYS A 201 1.66 1.21 -19.49
CA LYS A 201 3.07 1.57 -19.38
C LYS A 201 3.24 2.95 -18.80
N THR A 202 4.38 3.19 -18.17
CA THR A 202 4.82 4.53 -17.80
C THR A 202 5.35 5.25 -19.03
N VAL A 203 4.77 6.41 -19.34
CA VAL A 203 5.19 7.26 -20.46
C VAL A 203 6.20 8.29 -20.00
N TYR A 204 5.95 8.87 -18.83
CA TYR A 204 6.80 9.88 -18.22
C TYR A 204 6.60 9.85 -16.71
N SER A 205 7.66 10.07 -15.95
CA SER A 205 7.60 10.20 -14.50
C SER A 205 8.62 11.22 -14.02
N ASP A 206 8.29 11.91 -12.95
CA ASP A 206 9.17 12.88 -12.32
C ASP A 206 9.10 12.71 -10.79
N PRO A 207 10.18 12.20 -10.17
CA PRO A 207 10.25 12.04 -8.71
C PRO A 207 10.14 13.36 -7.93
N ALA A 208 10.50 14.50 -8.53
CA ALA A 208 10.43 15.81 -7.87
C ALA A 208 8.98 16.26 -7.69
N TYR A 209 8.12 15.98 -8.66
CA TYR A 209 6.68 16.22 -8.55
C TYR A 209 5.93 15.07 -7.86
N ASP A 210 6.58 13.93 -7.66
CA ASP A 210 5.95 12.67 -7.26
C ASP A 210 4.77 12.30 -8.18
N LEU A 211 4.94 12.45 -9.50
CA LEU A 211 3.91 12.17 -10.51
C LEU A 211 4.43 11.24 -11.60
N ALA A 212 3.52 10.41 -12.13
CA ALA A 212 3.75 9.57 -13.28
C ALA A 212 2.53 9.60 -14.22
N VAL A 213 2.78 9.68 -15.52
CA VAL A 213 1.79 9.50 -16.58
C VAL A 213 1.87 8.07 -17.08
N LEU A 214 0.71 7.41 -17.07
CA LEU A 214 0.52 6.05 -17.57
C LEU A 214 -0.27 6.08 -18.88
N LYS A 215 -0.03 5.11 -19.76
CA LYS A 215 -0.81 4.91 -21.00
C LYS A 215 -1.27 3.47 -21.10
N ILE A 216 -2.56 3.30 -21.41
CA ILE A 216 -3.14 1.98 -21.71
C ILE A 216 -2.51 1.39 -22.98
N GLU A 217 -2.05 0.13 -22.86
CA GLU A 217 -1.47 -0.68 -23.93
C GLU A 217 -2.41 -1.82 -24.39
N ASP A 218 -3.70 -1.74 -24.08
CA ASP A 218 -4.69 -2.73 -24.52
C ASP A 218 -5.26 -2.33 -25.91
N PRO A 219 -5.09 -3.16 -26.96
CA PRO A 219 -5.67 -2.91 -28.28
C PRO A 219 -7.21 -2.85 -28.28
N ALA A 220 -7.87 -3.46 -27.28
CA ALA A 220 -9.33 -3.41 -27.14
C ALA A 220 -9.82 -2.10 -26.50
N PHE A 221 -8.91 -1.27 -25.97
CA PHE A 221 -9.27 0.04 -25.44
C PHE A 221 -9.51 1.02 -26.59
N ASN A 222 -10.75 1.52 -26.69
CA ASN A 222 -11.12 2.52 -27.68
C ASN A 222 -10.90 3.94 -27.16
N SER A 223 -11.66 4.34 -26.14
CA SER A 223 -11.63 5.69 -25.58
C SER A 223 -12.41 5.75 -24.26
N PHE A 224 -12.03 6.64 -23.36
CA PHE A 224 -12.80 6.98 -22.16
C PHE A 224 -14.01 7.89 -22.44
N GLY A 225 -14.19 8.36 -23.67
CA GLY A 225 -15.22 9.34 -24.00
C GLY A 225 -14.92 10.72 -23.42
N SER A 226 -15.96 11.54 -23.21
CA SER A 226 -15.80 12.89 -22.67
C SER A 226 -15.65 12.85 -21.15
N LEU A 227 -14.45 13.19 -20.67
CA LEU A 227 -14.20 13.35 -19.24
C LEU A 227 -15.17 14.40 -18.63
N PRO A 228 -15.65 14.21 -17.40
CA PRO A 228 -16.64 15.10 -16.81
C PRO A 228 -16.03 16.28 -16.05
N TYR A 229 -14.72 16.28 -15.79
CA TYR A 229 -14.01 17.29 -15.02
C TYR A 229 -12.93 18.01 -15.84
N THR A 230 -12.45 19.12 -15.29
CA THR A 230 -11.29 19.88 -15.77
C THR A 230 -10.35 20.17 -14.60
N PHE A 231 -9.16 20.72 -14.90
CA PHE A 231 -8.21 21.16 -13.89
C PHE A 231 -8.43 22.63 -13.53
N LYS A 232 -8.46 22.93 -12.24
CA LYS A 232 -8.53 24.31 -11.76
C LYS A 232 -7.25 25.06 -12.15
N LYS A 233 -7.40 26.21 -12.81
CA LYS A 233 -6.25 27.03 -13.26
C LYS A 233 -5.81 28.06 -12.23
N SER A 234 -6.74 28.57 -11.42
CA SER A 234 -6.46 29.47 -10.30
C SER A 234 -6.02 28.69 -9.06
N LYS A 235 -5.30 29.37 -8.15
CA LYS A 235 -4.99 28.79 -6.85
C LYS A 235 -6.29 28.45 -6.10
N SER A 236 -6.21 27.45 -5.23
CA SER A 236 -7.27 27.14 -4.28
C SER A 236 -7.02 27.88 -2.97
N ASP A 237 -8.10 28.29 -2.33
CA ASP A 237 -8.05 29.10 -1.11
C ASP A 237 -8.10 28.22 0.15
N LEU A 238 -7.59 28.74 1.26
CA LEU A 238 -7.70 28.08 2.56
C LEU A 238 -9.17 27.88 2.93
N GLY A 239 -9.49 26.71 3.47
CA GLY A 239 -10.85 26.33 3.82
C GLY A 239 -11.73 25.91 2.63
N GLU A 240 -11.21 25.92 1.40
CA GLU A 240 -11.95 25.41 0.23
C GLU A 240 -12.32 23.94 0.45
N GLU A 241 -13.63 23.63 0.36
CA GLU A 241 -14.13 22.27 0.50
C GLU A 241 -13.66 21.41 -0.68
N VAL A 242 -13.06 20.27 -0.35
CA VAL A 242 -12.52 19.32 -1.30
C VAL A 242 -12.94 17.90 -0.98
N PHE A 243 -12.92 17.04 -1.99
CA PHE A 243 -13.14 15.62 -1.83
C PHE A 243 -12.22 14.80 -2.75
N THR A 244 -12.06 13.53 -2.42
CA THR A 244 -11.28 12.57 -3.21
C THR A 244 -12.07 11.28 -3.36
N LEU A 245 -11.80 10.59 -4.46
CA LEU A 245 -12.14 9.18 -4.65
C LEU A 245 -10.84 8.41 -4.77
N GLY A 246 -10.72 7.31 -4.04
CA GLY A 246 -9.52 6.49 -4.08
C GLY A 246 -9.82 5.06 -3.70
N PHE A 247 -8.82 4.21 -3.85
CA PHE A 247 -8.89 2.79 -3.50
C PHE A 247 -7.98 2.54 -2.31
N PRO A 248 -8.39 2.77 -1.05
CA PRO A 248 -7.57 2.33 0.09
C PRO A 248 -7.64 0.81 0.31
N ARG A 249 -8.51 0.14 -0.43
CA ARG A 249 -8.78 -1.30 -0.47
C ARG A 249 -9.36 -1.64 -1.85
N ASP A 250 -9.78 -2.88 -2.07
CA ASP A 250 -10.37 -3.31 -3.36
C ASP A 250 -11.76 -2.71 -3.69
N GLU A 251 -12.13 -1.61 -3.03
CA GLU A 251 -13.34 -0.84 -3.29
C GLU A 251 -13.02 0.65 -3.24
N MET A 252 -13.75 1.43 -4.03
CA MET A 252 -13.56 2.88 -4.02
C MET A 252 -14.15 3.45 -2.73
N VAL A 253 -13.42 4.37 -2.13
CA VAL A 253 -13.79 5.07 -0.92
C VAL A 253 -13.81 6.57 -1.20
N TYR A 254 -14.87 7.20 -0.72
CA TYR A 254 -15.03 8.64 -0.73
C TYR A 254 -14.41 9.27 0.51
N GLY A 255 -13.59 10.31 0.31
CA GLY A 255 -13.04 11.15 1.37
C GLY A 255 -13.44 12.61 1.17
N LYS A 256 -13.85 13.29 2.24
CA LYS A 256 -14.19 14.72 2.24
C LYS A 256 -13.29 15.48 3.22
N GLY A 257 -12.98 16.72 2.89
CA GLY A 257 -12.20 17.59 3.75
C GLY A 257 -12.15 19.03 3.23
N TYR A 258 -11.09 19.72 3.62
CA TYR A 258 -10.82 21.10 3.24
C TYR A 258 -9.33 21.28 2.96
N LEU A 259 -9.01 22.32 2.19
CA LEU A 259 -7.64 22.77 2.00
C LEU A 259 -7.15 23.45 3.29
N SER A 260 -6.12 22.89 3.91
CA SER A 260 -5.59 23.33 5.21
C SER A 260 -4.40 24.27 5.08
N SER A 261 -3.57 24.10 4.05
CA SER A 261 -2.48 25.01 3.75
C SER A 261 -2.29 25.20 2.25
N ALA A 262 -1.97 26.43 1.88
CA ALA A 262 -1.60 26.81 0.52
C ALA A 262 -0.20 26.30 0.13
N THR A 263 0.53 25.61 1.01
CA THR A 263 1.82 24.95 0.75
C THR A 263 1.84 23.53 1.32
N GLY A 264 2.72 22.70 0.76
CA GLY A 264 3.00 21.37 1.28
C GLY A 264 4.00 21.38 2.44
N PHE A 265 4.54 20.21 2.73
CA PHE A 265 5.55 20.00 3.77
C PHE A 265 6.75 20.94 3.59
N GLY A 266 7.24 21.54 4.68
CA GLY A 266 8.39 22.44 4.65
C GLY A 266 8.23 23.69 3.78
N GLY A 267 7.00 24.10 3.45
CA GLY A 267 6.73 25.25 2.58
C GLY A 267 6.75 24.93 1.08
N ASP A 268 6.67 23.65 0.70
CA ASP A 268 6.67 23.21 -0.69
C ASP A 268 5.56 23.90 -1.52
N THR A 269 5.98 24.58 -2.59
CA THR A 269 5.09 25.35 -3.46
C THR A 269 4.43 24.50 -4.55
N ILE A 270 4.81 23.23 -4.70
CA ILE A 270 4.21 22.34 -5.71
C ILE A 270 2.97 21.62 -5.19
N ALA A 271 2.76 21.60 -3.87
CA ALA A 271 1.70 20.86 -3.18
C ALA A 271 0.83 21.74 -2.27
N TYR A 272 -0.35 21.25 -1.94
CA TYR A 272 -1.23 21.75 -0.87
C TYR A 272 -1.19 20.77 0.30
N GLN A 273 -1.46 21.27 1.52
CA GLN A 273 -1.86 20.42 2.64
C GLN A 273 -3.38 20.39 2.71
N VAL A 274 -3.96 19.21 2.93
CA VAL A 274 -5.41 19.00 3.01
C VAL A 274 -5.78 18.20 4.25
N SER A 275 -6.92 18.52 4.84
CA SER A 275 -7.50 17.76 5.95
C SER A 275 -8.50 16.75 5.42
N ILE A 276 -8.00 15.71 4.75
CA ILE A 276 -8.78 14.54 4.32
C ILE A 276 -8.20 13.31 5.02
N PRO A 277 -9.03 12.39 5.55
CA PRO A 277 -8.55 11.08 6.01
C PRO A 277 -7.83 10.34 4.89
N ALA A 278 -6.50 10.35 4.89
CA ALA A 278 -5.70 9.65 3.90
C ALA A 278 -5.27 8.30 4.46
N ASN A 279 -5.96 7.27 4.01
CA ASN A 279 -5.52 5.89 4.21
C ASN A 279 -4.53 5.51 3.09
N PRO A 280 -3.62 4.54 3.32
CA PRO A 280 -2.84 3.94 2.26
C PRO A 280 -3.74 3.55 1.10
N GLY A 281 -3.38 3.97 -0.12
CA GLY A 281 -4.11 3.70 -1.35
C GLY A 281 -4.89 4.86 -1.96
N ASN A 282 -5.08 5.96 -1.23
CA ASN A 282 -5.57 7.22 -1.82
C ASN A 282 -4.51 7.93 -2.68
N SER A 283 -3.22 7.59 -2.53
CA SER A 283 -2.12 8.12 -3.36
C SER A 283 -2.43 8.00 -4.84
N GLY A 284 -2.35 9.11 -5.56
CA GLY A 284 -2.62 9.21 -6.99
C GLY A 284 -4.08 9.47 -7.33
N GLY A 285 -4.98 9.55 -6.33
CA GLY A 285 -6.38 9.91 -6.50
C GLY A 285 -6.61 11.39 -6.79
N PRO A 286 -7.70 11.75 -7.50
CA PRO A 286 -8.03 13.13 -7.79
C PRO A 286 -8.56 13.84 -6.56
N LEU A 287 -7.97 15.00 -6.23
CA LEU A 287 -8.53 15.96 -5.28
C LEU A 287 -9.41 16.97 -6.04
N VAL A 288 -10.68 17.05 -5.68
CA VAL A 288 -11.71 17.76 -6.43
C VAL A 288 -12.41 18.81 -5.54
N ASP A 289 -12.62 20.01 -6.05
CA ASP A 289 -13.38 21.06 -5.36
C ASP A 289 -14.91 20.84 -5.42
N SER A 290 -15.67 21.63 -4.67
CA SER A 290 -17.14 21.58 -4.67
C SER A 290 -17.80 21.76 -6.03
N LYS A 291 -17.11 22.43 -6.98
CA LYS A 291 -17.58 22.66 -8.34
C LYS A 291 -17.19 21.53 -9.30
N GLY A 292 -16.44 20.52 -8.85
CA GLY A 292 -16.02 19.40 -9.66
C GLY A 292 -14.75 19.65 -10.48
N ASN A 293 -13.95 20.67 -10.15
CA ASN A 293 -12.63 20.86 -10.75
C ASN A 293 -11.59 20.06 -9.98
N VAL A 294 -10.68 19.41 -10.70
CA VAL A 294 -9.49 18.80 -10.10
C VAL A 294 -8.55 19.92 -9.65
N VAL A 295 -8.31 19.99 -8.35
CA VAL A 295 -7.41 20.95 -7.70
C VAL A 295 -6.06 20.32 -7.35
N GLY A 296 -5.95 18.99 -7.39
CA GLY A 296 -4.68 18.29 -7.23
C GLY A 296 -4.76 16.77 -7.35
N VAL A 297 -3.62 16.13 -7.10
CA VAL A 297 -3.47 14.67 -6.97
C VAL A 297 -3.01 14.38 -5.55
N ILE A 298 -3.76 13.56 -4.80
CA ILE A 298 -3.36 13.16 -3.44
C ILE A 298 -2.00 12.46 -3.48
N SER A 299 -1.06 12.84 -2.62
CA SER A 299 0.18 12.11 -2.38
C SER A 299 0.23 11.64 -0.93
N GLY A 300 0.33 10.32 -0.76
CA GLY A 300 0.49 9.69 0.55
C GLY A 300 1.94 9.64 1.05
N LYS A 301 2.91 10.19 0.30
CA LYS A 301 4.35 10.08 0.61
C LYS A 301 4.71 10.58 2.01
N GLN A 302 4.16 11.72 2.44
CA GLN A 302 4.45 12.31 3.75
C GLN A 302 3.36 12.01 4.82
N THR A 303 2.22 11.41 4.44
CA THR A 303 1.15 11.10 5.41
C THR A 303 1.58 10.05 6.42
N LEU A 304 2.41 9.09 6.00
CA LEU A 304 2.93 8.03 6.87
C LEU A 304 3.94 8.52 7.92
N THR A 305 4.54 9.70 7.72
CA THR A 305 5.58 10.25 8.59
C THR A 305 5.08 11.41 9.44
N GLU A 306 4.21 12.27 8.90
CA GLU A 306 3.83 13.55 9.53
C GLU A 306 2.34 13.61 9.92
N GLY A 307 1.56 12.56 9.65
CA GLY A 307 0.11 12.54 9.95
C GLY A 307 -0.72 13.55 9.15
N ALA A 308 -0.15 14.17 8.10
CA ALA A 308 -0.80 15.16 7.25
C ALA A 308 -0.94 14.66 5.80
N THR A 309 -2.05 14.99 5.16
CA THR A 309 -2.31 14.64 3.75
C THR A 309 -1.88 15.78 2.85
N PHE A 310 -1.17 15.45 1.77
CA PHE A 310 -0.73 16.42 0.79
C PHE A 310 -1.32 16.11 -0.59
N ALA A 311 -1.41 17.14 -1.42
CA ALA A 311 -1.86 16.98 -2.80
C ALA A 311 -1.03 17.86 -3.74
N VAL A 312 -0.48 17.26 -4.80
CA VAL A 312 0.24 17.99 -5.85
C VAL A 312 -0.76 18.89 -6.59
N ARG A 313 -0.48 20.19 -6.68
CA ARG A 313 -1.44 21.19 -7.18
C ARG A 313 -1.78 20.97 -8.66
N SER A 314 -3.00 21.33 -9.05
CA SER A 314 -3.42 21.35 -10.46
C SER A 314 -2.47 22.14 -11.36
N GLN A 315 -1.94 23.29 -10.93
CA GLN A 315 -0.95 24.03 -11.73
C GLN A 315 0.35 23.25 -11.91
N SER A 316 0.82 22.58 -10.86
CA SER A 316 2.02 21.74 -10.90
C SER A 316 1.82 20.56 -11.84
N ILE A 317 0.63 19.92 -11.80
CA ILE A 317 0.24 18.84 -12.72
C ILE A 317 0.26 19.34 -14.17
N LEU A 318 -0.31 20.52 -14.45
CA LEU A 318 -0.32 21.08 -15.80
C LEU A 318 1.09 21.42 -16.29
N LYS A 319 1.98 21.93 -15.41
CA LYS A 319 3.39 22.16 -15.74
C LYS A 319 4.11 20.85 -16.05
N PHE A 320 3.89 19.82 -15.23
CA PHE A 320 4.43 18.47 -15.42
C PHE A 320 3.97 17.85 -16.74
N ILE A 321 2.69 17.98 -17.11
CA ILE A 321 2.18 17.49 -18.41
C ILE A 321 2.84 18.25 -19.57
N ASN A 322 3.03 19.56 -19.44
CA ASN A 322 3.66 20.37 -20.46
C ASN A 322 5.18 20.13 -20.59
N SER A 323 5.84 19.57 -19.56
CA SER A 323 7.27 19.26 -19.59
C SER A 323 7.58 17.88 -20.19
N ILE A 324 6.57 17.09 -20.54
CA ILE A 324 6.78 15.78 -21.15
C ILE A 324 7.49 15.98 -22.52
N PRO A 325 8.65 15.34 -22.75
CA PRO A 325 9.32 15.40 -24.04
C PRO A 325 8.39 14.92 -25.15
N GLN A 326 8.38 15.62 -26.29
CA GLN A 326 7.49 15.27 -27.40
C GLN A 326 7.78 13.86 -27.93
N ASP A 327 9.03 13.42 -27.90
CA ASP A 327 9.43 12.09 -28.36
C ASP A 327 8.89 10.95 -27.47
N SER A 328 8.55 11.26 -26.20
CA SER A 328 7.90 10.31 -25.30
C SER A 328 6.42 10.12 -25.62
N LEU A 329 5.81 11.02 -26.40
CA LEU A 329 4.39 11.06 -26.70
C LEU A 329 4.12 10.79 -28.18
N LYS A 330 3.35 9.74 -28.48
CA LYS A 330 2.77 9.55 -29.82
C LYS A 330 1.73 10.64 -30.16
N SER A 331 1.10 11.23 -29.15
CA SER A 331 0.09 12.28 -29.27
C SER A 331 0.18 13.22 -28.07
N LYS A 332 -0.06 14.52 -28.30
CA LYS A 332 -0.10 15.52 -27.22
C LYS A 332 -1.26 15.24 -26.27
N ILE A 333 -0.95 15.12 -24.98
CA ILE A 333 -1.97 14.97 -23.94
C ILE A 333 -2.83 16.24 -23.89
N THR A 334 -4.11 16.10 -24.21
CA THR A 334 -5.08 17.19 -24.17
C THR A 334 -6.04 16.99 -23.02
N VAL A 335 -5.90 17.81 -21.97
CA VAL A 335 -6.82 17.80 -20.84
C VAL A 335 -8.16 18.42 -21.22
N ASN A 336 -9.24 17.86 -20.68
CA ASN A 336 -10.58 18.38 -20.92
C ASN A 336 -10.75 19.80 -20.36
N LYS A 337 -11.43 20.67 -21.11
CA LYS A 337 -11.66 22.09 -20.78
C LYS A 337 -13.04 22.36 -20.18
N LYS A 338 -14.00 21.43 -20.33
CA LYS A 338 -15.38 21.61 -19.87
C LYS A 338 -15.59 20.91 -18.53
N ASN A 339 -16.22 21.55 -17.58
CA ASN A 339 -16.60 20.92 -16.33
C ASN A 339 -18.10 20.58 -16.35
N ALA A 340 -18.42 19.30 -16.57
CA ALA A 340 -19.77 18.77 -16.55
C ALA A 340 -20.23 18.32 -15.15
N LEU A 341 -19.35 18.41 -14.14
CA LEU A 341 -19.67 18.15 -12.74
C LEU A 341 -20.23 19.39 -12.01
N SER A 342 -20.03 20.58 -12.59
CA SER A 342 -20.49 21.83 -11.99
C SER A 342 -22.01 21.89 -11.87
N GLY A 343 -22.51 22.34 -10.72
CA GLY A 343 -23.94 22.43 -10.42
C GLY A 343 -24.63 21.10 -10.07
N LEU A 344 -23.95 19.96 -10.20
CA LEU A 344 -24.49 18.67 -9.79
C LEU A 344 -24.37 18.46 -8.27
N SER A 345 -25.27 17.64 -7.71
CA SER A 345 -25.13 17.21 -6.31
C SER A 345 -23.90 16.32 -6.12
N ARG A 346 -23.36 16.24 -4.89
CA ARG A 346 -22.16 15.42 -4.60
C ARG A 346 -22.32 13.97 -5.06
N THR A 347 -23.47 13.37 -4.84
CA THR A 347 -23.76 11.99 -5.28
C THR A 347 -23.73 11.86 -6.81
N GLN A 348 -24.26 12.84 -7.54
CA GLN A 348 -24.21 12.85 -9.00
C GLN A 348 -22.79 13.09 -9.51
N GLN A 349 -22.00 13.93 -8.83
CA GLN A 349 -20.60 14.15 -9.15
C GLN A 349 -19.80 12.84 -9.02
N ILE A 350 -19.96 12.12 -7.90
CA ILE A 350 -19.28 10.85 -7.64
C ILE A 350 -19.66 9.81 -8.70
N LYS A 351 -20.96 9.65 -9.00
CA LYS A 351 -21.45 8.70 -10.02
C LYS A 351 -20.83 8.93 -11.40
N LYS A 352 -20.53 10.18 -11.76
CA LYS A 352 -19.86 10.50 -13.03
C LYS A 352 -18.35 10.37 -12.95
N LEU A 353 -17.75 10.73 -11.81
CA LEU A 353 -16.30 10.72 -11.62
C LEU A 353 -15.74 9.30 -11.50
N GLN A 354 -16.46 8.38 -10.86
CA GLN A 354 -15.99 7.04 -10.53
C GLN A 354 -15.56 6.20 -11.74
N ASP A 355 -16.18 6.37 -12.90
CA ASP A 355 -15.81 5.64 -14.12
C ASP A 355 -14.42 6.07 -14.68
N TYR A 356 -13.83 7.14 -14.13
CA TYR A 356 -12.55 7.73 -14.53
C TYR A 356 -11.48 7.62 -13.44
N VAL A 357 -11.73 6.89 -12.36
CA VAL A 357 -10.79 6.64 -11.26
C VAL A 357 -10.52 5.14 -11.18
N TYR A 358 -9.25 4.78 -11.18
CA TYR A 358 -8.79 3.40 -11.29
C TYR A 358 -7.82 3.04 -10.17
N MET A 359 -7.94 1.83 -9.67
CA MET A 359 -6.98 1.22 -8.76
C MET A 359 -5.71 0.88 -9.54
N VAL A 360 -4.55 1.18 -8.97
CA VAL A 360 -3.25 0.80 -9.55
C VAL A 360 -2.73 -0.45 -8.85
N LYS A 361 -2.38 -1.47 -9.65
CA LYS A 361 -1.72 -2.69 -9.19
C LYS A 361 -0.36 -2.82 -9.82
N VAL A 362 0.64 -3.04 -8.98
CA VAL A 362 2.03 -3.20 -9.39
C VAL A 362 2.50 -4.62 -9.11
N TYR A 363 3.40 -5.10 -9.95
CA TYR A 363 3.98 -6.43 -9.87
C TYR A 363 5.49 -6.27 -10.01
N ASN A 364 6.23 -6.96 -9.14
CA ASN A 364 7.69 -6.94 -9.02
C ASN A 364 8.25 -8.36 -9.07
#